data_AF-A0A1T4ZHK7-F1
#
_entry.id   AF-A0A1T4ZHK7-F1
#
_cell.length_a   1.000
_cell.length_b   1.000
_cell.length_c   1.000
_cell.angle_alpha   90.00
_cell.angle_beta   90.00
_cell.angle_gamma   90.00
#
_symmetry.space_group_name_H-M   'P 1'
#
loop_
_entity.id
_entity.type
_entity.pdbx_description
1 polymer ?
#
loop_
_entity_poly.entity_id
_entity_poly.type
_entity_poly.pdbx_seq_one_letter_code
_entity_poly.pdbx_strand_id
1 'polypeptide(L)' 'MALTLNTEDHHIVGYCPRYLNPEIFELIRRTAYDVNVQVERINQPPTPRQFRLLCHLTAKGDDGFSLFSSKVYQPL' A
#
# COMPACT_ATOMS: atom_id res chain seq x y z
N MET A 1 -10.46 -8.12 4.16
CA MET A 1 -10.52 -7.32 2.91
C MET A 1 -9.14 -7.27 2.28
N ALA A 2 -9.08 -7.16 0.95
CA ALA A 2 -7.85 -7.00 0.18
C ALA A 2 -7.93 -5.69 -0.62
N LEU A 3 -6.81 -4.97 -0.72
CA LEU A 3 -6.65 -3.80 -1.56
C LEU A 3 -5.86 -4.20 -2.80
N THR A 4 -6.38 -3.92 -4.00
CA THR A 4 -5.67 -4.17 -5.26
C THR A 4 -4.77 -3.00 -5.61
N LEU A 5 -3.60 -3.30 -6.19
CA LEU A 5 -2.76 -2.32 -6.86
C LEU A 5 -3.08 -2.38 -8.35
N ASN A 6 -3.48 -1.26 -8.93
CA ASN A 6 -3.85 -1.14 -10.32
C ASN A 6 -2.93 -0.13 -11.01
N THR A 7 -2.63 -0.36 -12.29
CA THR A 7 -2.12 0.70 -13.15
C THR A 7 -3.20 1.77 -13.38
N GLU A 8 -2.81 2.92 -13.94
CA GLU A 8 -3.75 3.96 -14.37
C GLU A 8 -4.77 3.41 -15.39
N ASP A 9 -4.36 2.46 -16.23
CA ASP A 9 -5.21 1.71 -17.17
C ASP A 9 -6.03 0.58 -16.51
N HIS A 10 -6.20 0.58 -15.18
CA HIS A 10 -6.97 -0.40 -14.41
C HIS A 10 -6.50 -1.87 -14.50
N HIS A 11 -5.22 -2.12 -14.83
CA HIS A 11 -4.68 -3.47 -14.79
C HIS A 11 -4.20 -3.83 -13.39
N ILE A 12 -4.68 -4.95 -12.83
CA ILE A 12 -4.24 -5.44 -11.53
C ILE A 12 -2.79 -5.93 -11.64
N VAL A 13 -1.89 -5.32 -10.87
CA VAL A 13 -0.46 -5.68 -10.81
C VAL A 13 -0.07 -6.37 -9.50
N GLY A 14 -0.96 -6.36 -8.51
CA GLY A 14 -0.73 -7.00 -7.23
C GLY A 14 -1.76 -6.62 -6.18
N TYR A 15 -1.43 -6.92 -4.93
CA TYR A 15 -2.24 -6.59 -3.77
C TYR A 15 -1.40 -5.87 -2.72
N CYS A 16 -2.02 -4.95 -1.98
CA CYS A 16 -1.41 -4.39 -0.79
C CYS A 16 -1.10 -5.52 0.21
N PRO A 17 0.09 -5.53 0.84
CA PRO A 17 0.42 -6.50 1.87
C PRO A 17 -0.63 -6.52 2.98
N ARG A 18 -1.04 -7.73 3.40
CA ARG A 18 -2.12 -7.92 4.39
C ARG A 18 -1.90 -7.11 5.67
N TYR A 19 -0.65 -6.99 6.13
CA TYR A 19 -0.34 -6.25 7.35
C TYR A 19 -0.52 -4.73 7.19
N LEU A 20 -0.51 -4.18 5.97
CA LEU A 20 -0.76 -2.76 5.68
C LEU A 20 -2.23 -2.45 5.37
N ASN A 21 -3.04 -3.47 5.04
CA ASN A 21 -4.42 -3.27 4.60
C ASN A 21 -5.26 -2.37 5.53
N PRO A 22 -5.28 -2.54 6.86
CA PRO A 22 -6.11 -1.72 7.74
C PRO A 22 -5.73 -0.23 7.68
N GLU A 23 -4.43 0.06 7.72
CA GLU A 23 -3.89 1.42 7.73
C GLU A 23 -4.15 2.12 6.39
N ILE A 24 -3.83 1.45 5.27
CA ILE A 24 -4.02 2.03 3.93
C ILE A 24 -5.50 2.22 3.62
N PHE A 25 -6.36 1.31 4.08
CA PHE A 25 -7.80 1.45 3.87
C PHE A 25 -8.36 2.68 4.62
N GLU A 26 -7.96 2.87 5.88
CA GLU A 26 -8.36 4.03 6.67
C GLU A 26 -7.81 5.34 6.08
N LEU A 27 -6.56 5.33 5.63
CA LEU A 27 -5.92 6.45 4.94
C LEU A 27 -6.70 6.87 3.69
N ILE A 28 -7.00 5.92 2.80
CA ILE A 28 -7.80 6.17 1.58
C ILE A 28 -9.17 6.76 1.92
N ARG A 29 -9.82 6.24 2.97
CA ARG A 29 -11.13 6.72 3.42
C ARG A 29 -11.07 8.18 3.90
N ARG A 30 -10.01 8.57 4.61
CA ARG A 30 -9.83 9.92 5.17
C ARG A 30 -9.39 10.95 4.14
N THR A 31 -8.48 10.56 3.24
CA THR A 31 -7.89 11.49 2.27
C THR A 31 -8.67 11.58 0.96
N ALA A 32 -9.87 10.98 0.89
CA ALA A 32 -10.67 10.90 -0.32
C ALA A 32 -9.86 10.39 -1.53
N TYR A 33 -9.09 9.31 -1.32
CA TYR A 33 -8.21 8.70 -2.33
C TYR A 33 -7.00 9.54 -2.76
N ASP A 34 -6.61 10.60 -2.01
CA ASP A 34 -5.35 11.34 -2.22
C ASP A 34 -4.15 10.52 -1.70
N VAL A 35 -3.90 9.40 -2.37
CA VAL A 35 -2.80 8.47 -2.15
C VAL A 35 -2.13 8.22 -3.49
N ASN A 36 -0.82 8.43 -3.56
CA ASN A 36 -0.02 8.18 -4.74
C ASN A 36 0.87 6.96 -4.52
N VAL A 37 0.83 6.01 -5.45
CA VAL A 37 1.67 4.81 -5.45
C VAL A 37 2.48 4.79 -6.73
N GLN A 38 3.81 4.69 -6.58
CA GLN A 38 4.73 4.62 -7.71
C GLN A 38 5.55 3.33 -7.63
N VAL A 39 5.90 2.77 -8.78
CA VAL A 39 6.85 1.66 -8.83
C VAL A 39 8.26 2.22 -8.67
N GLU A 40 8.88 1.92 -7.54
CA GLU A 40 10.25 2.35 -7.24
C GLU A 40 11.27 1.41 -7.89
N ARG A 41 10.98 0.10 -7.95
CA ARG A 41 11.87 -0.89 -8.55
C ARG A 41 11.10 -2.08 -9.11
N ILE A 42 11.60 -2.60 -10.23
CA ILE A 42 11.15 -3.86 -10.82
C ILE A 42 12.27 -4.90 -10.71
N ASN A 43 12.03 -5.97 -9.95
CA ASN A 43 12.95 -7.11 -9.87
C ASN A 43 12.73 -8.05 -11.06
N GLN A 44 13.81 -8.29 -11.80
CA GLN A 44 13.81 -9.15 -13.00
C GLN A 44 13.65 -10.64 -12.63
N PRO A 45 13.24 -11.50 -13.59
CA PRO A 45 13.36 -12.95 -13.44
C PRO A 45 14.78 -13.36 -13.01
N PRO A 46 14.93 -14.40 -12.18
CA PRO A 46 13.92 -15.40 -11.78
C PRO A 46 13.07 -15.01 -10.54
N THR A 47 13.09 -13.76 -10.09
CA THR A 47 12.34 -13.31 -8.89
C THR A 47 10.86 -13.72 -8.94
N PRO A 48 10.31 -14.33 -7.86
CA PRO A 48 8.89 -14.68 -7.78
C PRO A 48 7.99 -13.48 -8.02
N ARG A 49 6.86 -13.69 -8.70
CA ARG A 49 5.94 -12.60 -9.14
C ARG A 49 5.57 -11.63 -8.03
N GLN A 50 5.28 -12.15 -6.83
CA GLN A 50 4.90 -11.34 -5.66
C GLN A 50 6.00 -10.41 -5.13
N PHE A 51 7.25 -10.62 -5.54
CA PHE A 51 8.40 -9.80 -5.15
C PHE A 51 8.95 -8.98 -6.32
N ARG A 52 8.23 -8.89 -7.44
CA ARG A 52 8.73 -8.16 -8.62
C ARG A 52 8.57 -6.66 -8.52
N LEU A 53 7.57 -6.17 -7.81
CA LEU A 53 7.33 -4.75 -7.68
C LEU A 53 7.70 -4.31 -6.26
N LEU A 54 8.65 -3.38 -6.18
CA LEU A 54 8.79 -2.52 -5.02
C LEU A 54 8.01 -1.24 -5.31
N CYS A 55 7.06 -0.94 -4.45
CA CYS A 55 6.23 0.27 -4.57
C CYS A 55 6.59 1.26 -3.47
N HIS A 56 6.59 2.54 -3.85
CA HIS A 56 6.65 3.67 -2.94
C HIS A 56 5.26 4.29 -2.83
N LEU A 57 4.71 4.38 -1.62
CA LEU A 57 3.40 4.98 -1.35
C LEU A 57 3.59 6.29 -0.59
N THR A 58 2.95 7.35 -1.09
CA THR A 58 2.85 8.65 -0.44
C THR A 58 1.40 9.01 -0.25
N ALA A 59 1.10 9.68 0.86
CA ALA A 59 -0.22 10.21 1.13
C ALA A 59 -0.10 11.47 1.99
N LYS A 60 -1.10 12.33 1.94
CA LYS A 60 -1.21 13.44 2.88
C LYS A 60 -1.70 12.91 4.23
N GLY A 61 -1.00 13.30 5.29
CA GLY A 61 -1.50 13.12 6.64
C GLY A 61 -2.68 14.07 6.91
N ASP A 62 -3.58 13.62 7.77
CA ASP A 62 -4.60 14.47 8.40
C ASP A 62 -4.22 14.69 9.87
N ASP A 63 -4.57 15.84 10.42
CA ASP A 63 -4.26 16.16 11.81
C ASP A 63 -4.95 15.14 12.74
N GLY A 64 -4.15 14.35 13.45
CA GLY A 64 -4.62 13.30 14.35
C GLY A 64 -4.66 11.88 13.78
N PHE A 65 -4.23 11.66 12.53
CA PHE A 65 -4.02 10.30 12.02
C PHE A 65 -2.60 9.80 12.33
N SER A 66 -2.50 8.73 13.12
CA SER A 66 -1.24 8.07 13.44
C SER A 66 -1.16 6.72 12.74
N LEU A 67 -0.32 6.67 11.70
CA LEU A 67 0.03 5.44 11.00
C LEU A 67 0.63 4.41 11.96
N PHE A 68 0.26 3.15 11.76
CA PHE A 68 0.84 2.02 12.48
C PHE A 68 0.56 2.03 13.99
N SER A 69 -0.51 2.68 14.43
CA SER A 69 -0.90 2.74 15.84
C SER A 69 -1.64 1.49 16.32
N SER A 70 -2.04 0.60 15.41
CA SER A 70 -2.78 -0.63 15.76
C SER A 70 -1.92 -1.64 16.53
N LYS A 71 -2.57 -2.53 17.29
CA LYS A 71 -1.92 -3.59 18.08
C LYS A 71 -1.03 -4.53 17.25
N VAL A 72 -1.26 -4.64 15.95
CA VAL A 72 -0.47 -5.51 15.04
C VAL A 72 0.96 -5.00 14.87
N TYR A 73 1.21 -3.72 15.14
CA TYR A 73 2.53 -3.09 15.02
C TYR A 73 3.25 -2.94 16.36
N GLN A 74 2.62 -3.32 17.46
CA GLN A 74 3.28 -3.27 18.76
C GLN A 74 4.30 -4.42 18.88
N PRO A 75 5.41 -4.21 19.61
CA PRO A 75 6.38 -5.26 19.89
C PRO A 75 5.70 -6.47 20.55
N LEU A 76 6.23 -7.67 20.25
CA LEU A 76 5.83 -8.94 20.86
C LEU A 76 6.40 -9.09 22.27
#